data_AF-A0A959Y603-F1
#
_entry.id   AF-A0A959Y603-F1
#
_cell.length_a   1.000
_cell.length_b   1.000
_cell.length_c   1.000
_cell.angle_alpha   90.00
_cell.angle_beta   90.00
_cell.angle_gamma   90.00
#
_symmetry.space_group_name_H-M   'P 1'
#
loop_
_entity.id
_entity.type
_entity.pdbx_description
1 polymer ?
#
loop_
_entity_poly.entity_id
_entity_poly.type
_entity_poly.pdbx_seq_one_letter_code
_entity_poly.pdbx_strand_id
1 'polypeptide(L)'
;QAVEKPETPPEVVVSTKPAELLQTEGKPELKTVEGLGILYVANSPNDILMDINGQAYYVLLSGRWYSAKSLEAGDWSYVSSEKLPADFAQIPEGSDKDVVLASVAGTQA
;
A
#
# COMPACT_ATOMS: atom_id res chain seq x y z
N GLN A 1 26.40 -18.39 5.47
CA GLN A 1 25.82 -18.10 6.79
C GLN A 1 24.79 -19.18 7.08
N ALA A 2 24.73 -19.74 8.28
CA ALA A 2 23.72 -20.74 8.65
C ALA A 2 22.41 -20.00 8.95
N VAL A 3 21.32 -20.41 8.29
CA VAL A 3 19.98 -19.90 8.59
C VAL A 3 19.56 -20.53 9.92
N GLU A 4 19.41 -19.73 10.99
CA GLU A 4 18.87 -20.21 12.26
C GLU A 4 17.43 -20.66 12.07
N LYS A 5 17.10 -21.82 12.63
CA LYS A 5 15.74 -22.37 12.59
C LYS A 5 14.87 -21.54 13.56
N PRO A 6 13.74 -20.98 13.12
CA PRO A 6 12.85 -20.25 14.01
C PRO A 6 12.31 -21.17 15.12
N GLU A 7 12.20 -20.66 16.35
CA GLU A 7 11.71 -21.40 17.52
C GLU A 7 10.24 -21.81 17.36
N THR A 8 9.44 -20.98 16.69
CA THR A 8 8.05 -21.26 16.35
C THR A 8 7.91 -21.60 14.86
N PRO A 9 7.08 -22.59 14.51
CA PRO A 9 6.70 -22.79 13.12
C PRO A 9 6.07 -21.51 12.54
N PRO A 10 6.33 -21.17 11.27
CA PRO A 10 5.70 -20.02 10.64
C PRO A 10 4.19 -20.26 10.50
N GLU A 11 3.42 -19.18 10.57
CA GLU A 11 2.02 -19.23 10.19
C GLU A 11 1.89 -19.51 8.69
N VAL A 12 0.96 -20.41 8.33
CA VAL A 12 0.67 -20.74 6.94
C VAL A 12 -0.72 -20.22 6.60
N VAL A 13 -0.77 -19.16 5.82
CA VAL A 13 -2.01 -18.59 5.29
C VAL A 13 -2.30 -19.21 3.92
N VAL A 14 -3.51 -19.73 3.72
CA VAL A 14 -3.92 -20.41 2.49
C VAL A 14 -5.17 -19.75 1.91
N SER A 15 -5.15 -19.48 0.60
CA SER A 15 -6.36 -19.12 -0.16
C SER A 15 -6.60 -20.15 -1.26
N THR A 16 -7.85 -20.60 -1.40
CA THR A 16 -8.30 -21.51 -2.48
C THR A 16 -9.01 -20.77 -3.61
N LYS A 17 -9.02 -19.44 -3.55
CA LYS A 17 -9.53 -18.52 -4.57
C LYS A 17 -8.45 -17.47 -4.90
N PRO A 18 -8.53 -16.78 -6.05
CA PRO A 18 -7.62 -15.67 -6.34
C PRO A 18 -7.60 -14.65 -5.20
N ALA A 19 -6.41 -14.29 -4.75
CA ALA A 19 -6.17 -13.37 -3.65
C ALA A 19 -4.82 -12.69 -3.84
N GLU A 20 -4.66 -11.53 -3.24
CA GLU A 20 -3.42 -10.76 -3.19
C GLU A 20 -2.96 -10.71 -1.73
N LEU A 21 -1.66 -10.94 -1.49
CA LEU A 21 -1.08 -10.89 -0.15
C LEU A 21 -0.44 -9.53 0.08
N LEU A 22 -0.97 -8.80 1.06
CA LEU A 22 -0.33 -7.61 1.63
C LEU A 22 0.43 -8.03 2.88
N GLN A 23 1.69 -7.63 3.01
CA GLN A 23 2.55 -8.05 4.12
C GLN A 23 3.37 -6.91 4.69
N THR A 24 3.66 -6.98 5.99
CA THR A 24 4.53 -6.04 6.71
C THR A 24 5.53 -6.79 7.58
N GLU A 25 6.69 -6.19 7.82
CA GLU A 25 7.64 -6.68 8.82
C GLU A 25 7.17 -6.27 10.22
N GLY A 26 6.36 -7.12 10.86
CA GLY A 26 5.72 -6.80 12.13
C GLY A 26 4.48 -5.92 11.95
N LYS A 27 4.23 -4.99 12.88
CA LYS A 27 3.08 -4.07 12.77
C LYS A 27 3.33 -3.03 11.67
N PRO A 28 2.30 -2.58 10.92
CA PRO A 28 2.47 -1.53 9.91
C PRO A 28 3.10 -0.26 10.49
N GLU A 29 4.19 0.19 9.88
CA GLU A 29 4.88 1.43 10.23
C GLU A 29 4.49 2.53 9.24
N LEU A 30 3.63 3.44 9.68
CA LEU A 30 3.19 4.57 8.84
C LEU A 30 4.20 5.71 8.89
N LYS A 31 4.62 6.17 7.70
CA LYS A 31 5.43 7.38 7.51
C LYS A 31 4.71 8.37 6.63
N THR A 32 4.99 9.65 6.82
CA THR A 32 4.37 10.74 6.06
C THR A 32 5.06 10.93 4.72
N VAL A 33 4.28 11.23 3.68
CA VAL A 33 4.80 11.89 2.47
C VAL A 33 4.80 13.39 2.76
N GLU A 34 5.98 14.00 2.89
CA GLU A 34 6.12 15.38 3.36
C GLU A 34 5.25 16.36 2.55
N GLY A 35 4.52 17.22 3.27
CA GLY A 35 3.67 18.25 2.67
C GLY A 35 2.30 17.77 2.17
N LEU A 36 1.99 16.46 2.25
CA LEU A 36 0.73 15.88 1.78
C LEU A 36 -0.08 15.25 2.92
N GLY A 37 -1.38 15.09 2.70
CA GLY A 37 -2.29 14.34 3.57
C GLY A 37 -2.15 12.82 3.42
N ILE A 38 -0.95 12.32 3.10
CA ILE A 38 -0.69 10.91 2.75
C ILE A 38 0.31 10.31 3.73
N LEU A 39 -0.03 9.13 4.24
CA LEU A 39 0.91 8.22 4.88
C LEU A 39 1.19 7.02 3.97
N TYR A 40 2.33 6.37 4.15
CA TYR A 40 2.64 5.08 3.51
C TYR A 40 3.18 4.07 4.54
N VAL A 41 2.98 2.78 4.28
CA VAL A 41 3.52 1.70 5.12
C VAL A 41 4.96 1.43 4.72
N ALA A 42 5.92 1.83 5.56
CA ALA A 42 7.34 1.84 5.23
C ALA A 42 8.02 0.47 5.36
N ASN A 43 7.46 -0.41 6.18
CA ASN A 43 7.95 -1.77 6.41
C ASN A 43 7.17 -2.82 5.59
N SER A 44 6.75 -2.45 4.38
CA SER A 44 6.07 -3.31 3.43
C SER A 44 6.75 -3.25 2.06
N PRO A 45 6.90 -4.38 1.36
CA PRO A 45 7.25 -4.35 -0.06
C PRO A 45 6.07 -3.96 -0.96
N ASN A 46 4.85 -3.88 -0.41
CA ASN A 46 3.66 -3.47 -1.15
C ASN A 46 3.48 -1.95 -1.09
N ASP A 47 2.95 -1.36 -2.16
CA ASP A 47 2.58 0.05 -2.17
C ASP A 47 1.25 0.25 -1.46
N ILE A 48 1.34 0.47 -0.15
CA ILE A 48 0.21 0.73 0.74
C ILE A 48 0.28 2.19 1.21
N LEU A 49 -0.72 2.97 0.83
CA LEU A 49 -0.86 4.38 1.18
C LEU A 49 -2.13 4.58 2.00
N MET A 50 -2.18 5.62 2.83
CA MET A 50 -3.36 6.04 3.57
C MET A 50 -3.61 7.53 3.36
N ASP A 51 -4.80 7.86 2.89
CA ASP A 51 -5.29 9.24 2.89
C ASP A 51 -5.81 9.58 4.30
N ILE A 52 -5.17 10.57 4.93
CA ILE A 52 -5.49 11.04 6.26
C ILE A 52 -6.87 11.71 6.27
N ASN A 53 -7.24 12.43 5.19
CA ASN A 53 -8.49 13.18 5.15
C ASN A 53 -9.69 12.25 4.96
N GLY A 54 -9.58 11.32 4.01
CA GLY A 54 -10.60 10.31 3.72
C GLY A 54 -10.62 9.14 4.69
N GLN A 55 -9.60 9.01 5.56
CA GLN A 55 -9.43 7.88 6.49
C GLN A 55 -9.60 6.54 5.76
N ALA A 56 -8.82 6.36 4.69
CA ALA A 56 -8.88 5.18 3.84
C ALA A 56 -7.49 4.78 3.38
N TYR A 57 -7.26 3.47 3.35
CA TYR A 57 -6.08 2.87 2.75
C TYR A 57 -6.30 2.67 1.25
N TYR A 58 -5.22 2.79 0.50
CA TYR A 58 -5.12 2.55 -0.93
C TYR A 58 -3.95 1.61 -1.20
N VAL A 59 -4.16 0.62 -2.06
CA VAL A 59 -3.10 -0.28 -2.51
C VAL A 59 -3.04 -0.30 -4.01
N LEU A 60 -1.81 -0.30 -4.54
CA LEU A 60 -1.55 -0.45 -5.96
C LEU A 60 -1.19 -1.91 -6.25
N LEU A 61 -2.00 -2.58 -7.06
CA LEU A 61 -1.84 -3.98 -7.42
C LEU A 61 -1.92 -4.13 -8.94
N SER A 62 -0.79 -4.45 -9.57
CA SER A 62 -0.69 -4.61 -11.03
C SER A 62 -1.27 -3.42 -11.81
N GLY A 63 -0.94 -2.18 -11.39
CA GLY A 63 -1.42 -0.96 -12.04
C GLY A 63 -2.86 -0.54 -11.70
N ARG A 64 -3.54 -1.24 -10.76
CA ARG A 64 -4.92 -0.96 -10.37
C ARG A 64 -5.00 -0.61 -8.90
N TRP A 65 -5.79 0.41 -8.59
CA TRP A 65 -5.99 0.87 -7.22
C TRP A 65 -7.18 0.17 -6.56
N TYR A 66 -7.01 -0.15 -5.28
CA TYR A 66 -8.06 -0.64 -4.42
C TYR A 66 -8.02 0.13 -3.11
N SER A 67 -9.18 0.41 -2.52
CA SER A 67 -9.28 1.11 -1.24
C SER A 67 -10.09 0.33 -0.20
N ALA A 68 -9.72 0.47 1.06
CA ALA A 68 -10.45 -0.07 2.20
C ALA A 68 -10.35 0.87 3.41
N LYS A 69 -11.26 0.74 4.38
CA LYS A 69 -11.21 1.51 5.64
C LYS A 69 -10.22 0.95 6.67
N SER A 70 -9.78 -0.29 6.49
CA SER A 70 -8.84 -0.98 7.36
C SER A 70 -8.00 -1.94 6.52
N LEU A 71 -6.72 -2.08 6.87
CA LEU A 71 -5.83 -3.09 6.28
C LEU A 71 -6.28 -4.52 6.64
N GLU A 72 -6.89 -4.70 7.81
CA GLU A 72 -7.22 -6.02 8.37
C GLU A 72 -8.63 -6.48 7.98
N ALA A 73 -9.59 -5.57 7.87
CA ALA A 73 -10.99 -5.92 7.65
C ALA A 73 -11.31 -6.36 6.20
N GLY A 74 -10.43 -6.08 5.25
CA GLY A 74 -10.44 -6.73 3.93
C GLY A 74 -11.53 -6.30 2.94
N ASP A 75 -12.36 -5.29 3.24
CA ASP A 75 -13.41 -4.77 2.34
C ASP A 75 -12.83 -3.88 1.22
N TRP A 76 -11.91 -4.45 0.43
CA TRP A 76 -11.23 -3.75 -0.67
C TRP A 76 -12.15 -3.54 -1.86
N SER A 77 -12.24 -2.29 -2.31
CA SER A 77 -13.03 -1.89 -3.48
C SER A 77 -12.14 -1.25 -4.54
N TYR A 78 -12.36 -1.58 -5.80
CA TYR A 78 -11.64 -0.95 -6.91
C TYR A 78 -11.84 0.58 -6.92
N VAL A 79 -10.76 1.31 -7.22
CA VAL A 79 -10.76 2.75 -7.43
C VAL A 79 -10.12 3.05 -8.78
N SER A 80 -10.79 3.85 -9.60
CA SER A 80 -10.20 4.35 -10.85
C SER A 80 -9.04 5.30 -10.53
N SER A 81 -7.98 5.29 -11.33
CA SER A 81 -6.83 6.20 -11.18
C SER A 81 -7.22 7.69 -11.24
N GLU A 82 -8.35 8.03 -11.88
CA GLU A 82 -8.93 9.37 -11.94
C GLU A 82 -9.70 9.78 -10.67
N LYS A 83 -10.02 8.82 -9.78
CA LYS A 83 -10.83 9.02 -8.57
C LYS A 83 -10.01 8.97 -7.29
N LEU A 84 -8.69 8.95 -7.40
CA LEU A 84 -7.80 9.04 -6.25
C LEU A 84 -7.89 10.43 -5.60
N PRO A 85 -7.59 10.53 -4.30
CA PRO A 85 -7.41 11.82 -3.64
C PRO A 85 -6.37 12.66 -4.39
N ALA A 86 -6.59 13.98 -4.48
CA ALA A 86 -5.77 14.88 -5.29
C ALA A 86 -4.27 14.84 -4.92
N ASP A 87 -3.96 14.67 -3.63
CA ASP A 87 -2.59 14.58 -3.12
C ASP A 87 -1.78 13.43 -3.77
N PHE A 88 -2.42 12.36 -4.27
CA PHE A 88 -1.70 11.24 -4.90
C PHE A 88 -0.94 11.71 -6.15
N ALA A 89 -1.50 12.69 -6.89
CA ALA A 89 -0.85 13.27 -8.05
C ALA A 89 0.28 14.27 -7.69
N GLN A 90 0.44 14.56 -6.40
CA GLN A 90 1.45 15.49 -5.87
C GLN A 90 2.58 14.77 -5.14
N ILE A 91 2.58 13.42 -5.11
CA ILE A 91 3.69 12.65 -4.54
C ILE A 91 4.99 13.06 -5.23
N PRO A 92 6.04 13.47 -4.50
CA PRO A 92 7.28 13.95 -5.11
C PRO A 92 7.99 12.86 -5.93
N GLU A 93 8.43 13.22 -7.12
CA GLU A 93 9.36 12.39 -7.91
C GLU A 93 10.66 12.15 -7.14
N GLY A 94 11.21 10.92 -7.21
CA GLY A 94 12.41 10.52 -6.47
C GLY A 94 12.17 10.18 -5.00
N SER A 95 10.93 10.25 -4.50
CA SER A 95 10.58 9.77 -3.16
C SER A 95 10.48 8.24 -3.10
N ASP A 96 10.44 7.66 -1.89
CA ASP A 96 10.23 6.21 -1.67
C ASP A 96 8.92 5.64 -2.27
N LYS A 97 8.04 6.54 -2.75
CA LYS A 97 6.71 6.21 -3.29
C LYS A 97 6.45 6.84 -4.66
N ASP A 98 7.48 7.32 -5.36
CA ASP A 98 7.31 7.89 -6.71
C ASP A 98 6.79 6.88 -7.75
N VAL A 99 7.13 5.59 -7.61
CA VAL A 99 6.73 4.51 -8.52
C VAL A 99 5.22 4.42 -8.73
N VAL A 100 4.41 4.87 -7.76
CA VAL A 100 2.95 4.81 -7.85
C VAL A 100 2.39 5.81 -8.86
N LEU A 101 3.13 6.87 -9.19
CA LEU A 101 2.74 7.91 -10.16
C LEU A 101 2.42 7.29 -11.53
N ALA A 102 3.12 6.23 -11.95
CA ALA A 102 2.80 5.48 -13.18
C ALA A 102 1.35 4.96 -13.26
N SER A 103 0.66 4.86 -12.11
CA SER A 103 -0.73 4.44 -12.01
C SER A 103 -1.67 5.54 -11.50
N VAL A 104 -1.22 6.79 -11.40
CA VAL A 104 -2.03 7.96 -11.05
C VAL A 104 -2.34 8.75 -12.32
N ALA A 105 -3.63 9.00 -12.58
CA ALA A 105 -4.05 9.69 -13.79
C ALA A 105 -3.47 11.12 -13.83
N GLY A 106 -2.90 11.51 -14.98
CA GLY A 106 -2.38 12.86 -15.21
C GLY A 106 -0.97 13.11 -14.67
N THR A 107 -0.28 12.10 -14.17
CA THR A 107 1.13 12.20 -13.75
C THR A 107 2.07 11.55 -14.76
N GLN A 108 3.34 11.96 -14.74
CA GLN A 108 4.40 11.35 -15.54
C GLN A 108 5.16 10.36 -14.64
N ALA A 109 5.61 9.25 -15.22
CA ALA A 109 6.41 8.22 -14.56
C ALA A 109 7.86 8.30 -14.99
#